data_AF-A0A7C3S2B6-F1
#
_entry.id   AF-A0A7C3S2B6-F1
#
_cell.length_a   1.000
_cell.length_b   1.000
_cell.length_c   1.000
_cell.angle_alpha   90.00
_cell.angle_beta   90.00
_cell.angle_gamma   90.00
#
_symmetry.space_group_name_H-M   'P 1'
#
loop_
_entity.id
_entity.type
_entity.pdbx_description
1 polymer ?
#
loop_
_entity_poly.entity_id
_entity_poly.type
_entity_poly.pdbx_seq_one_letter_code
_entity_poly.pdbx_strand_id
1 'polypeptide(L)'
;MIRSELRLIPTKSTSPAARSTRGRRRPGASRPLAVACAIFLSAVGLATSAVAESAGEKDYKTYCARCHGADGKGQVAAMARVPGYMSVDLTRLSARHGGKFPRQEVYDAISGQERFPAHFVGDMPVWGAVFREQEKEKGTAASEAAVRRRISALVEYVESLQQN
;
A
#
# COMPACT_ATOMS: atom_id res chain seq x y z
N MET A 1 19.55 15.97 44.83
CA MET A 1 20.94 15.76 45.31
C MET A 1 21.03 14.27 45.61
N ILE A 2 21.62 13.43 44.77
CA ILE A 2 23.05 13.05 44.79
C ILE A 2 23.47 12.61 43.37
N ARG A 3 24.61 13.16 42.91
CA ARG A 3 25.35 12.86 41.68
C ARG A 3 26.17 11.56 41.81
N SER A 4 26.42 10.85 40.71
CA SER A 4 27.62 10.02 40.44
C SER A 4 27.57 9.56 38.98
N GLU A 5 28.04 10.37 38.02
CA GLU A 5 29.43 10.52 37.56
C GLU A 5 29.95 9.31 36.76
N LEU A 6 29.80 9.43 35.44
CA LEU A 6 30.41 8.65 34.37
C LEU A 6 31.93 8.92 34.35
N ARG A 7 32.78 7.89 34.26
CA ARG A 7 34.20 8.08 33.93
C ARG A 7 34.68 7.07 32.89
N LEU A 8 34.97 7.61 31.71
CA LEU A 8 35.66 7.01 30.59
C LEU A 8 37.16 6.87 30.90
N ILE A 9 37.74 5.74 30.49
CA ILE A 9 39.18 5.46 30.57
C ILE A 9 39.79 5.68 29.17
N PRO A 10 40.84 6.50 29.01
CA PRO A 10 41.62 6.55 27.78
C PRO A 10 42.98 5.87 27.98
N THR A 11 43.42 5.07 27.01
CA THR A 11 44.84 4.69 26.91
C THR A 11 45.39 4.96 25.51
N LYS A 12 46.44 5.77 25.51
CA LYS A 12 47.34 6.17 24.41
C LYS A 12 47.98 4.94 23.75
N SER A 13 48.41 5.02 22.49
CA SER A 13 49.82 5.25 22.08
C SER A 13 50.13 4.13 21.08
N THR A 14 50.77 4.23 19.91
CA THR A 14 51.98 4.94 19.47
C THR A 14 52.09 4.80 17.94
N SER A 15 52.94 5.64 17.34
CA SER A 15 53.20 5.85 15.91
C SER A 15 54.36 4.94 15.38
N PRO A 16 55.13 5.22 14.30
CA PRO A 16 54.99 4.57 12.99
C PRO A 16 56.29 3.91 12.44
N ALA A 17 56.16 3.38 11.20
CA ALA A 17 57.17 3.33 10.13
C ALA A 17 58.40 2.40 10.22
N ALA A 18 58.46 1.45 9.27
CA ALA A 18 59.68 0.90 8.65
C ALA A 18 59.20 -0.04 7.52
N ARG A 19 59.81 -0.19 6.34
CA ARG A 19 61.03 0.34 5.73
C ARG A 19 60.92 0.00 4.23
N SER A 20 61.15 0.99 3.39
CA SER A 20 61.34 0.83 1.95
C SER A 20 62.63 0.05 1.69
N THR A 21 62.55 -1.05 0.95
CA THR A 21 63.70 -1.59 0.22
C THR A 21 63.31 -1.78 -1.25
N ARG A 22 64.02 -1.04 -2.09
CA ARG A 22 63.93 -1.03 -3.54
C ARG A 22 64.89 -2.09 -4.08
N GLY A 23 64.41 -2.91 -5.01
CA GLY A 23 65.23 -3.78 -5.86
C GLY A 23 64.34 -4.92 -6.34
N ARG A 24 64.23 -5.28 -7.62
CA ARG A 24 65.14 -5.13 -8.76
C ARG A 24 64.29 -5.47 -10.00
N ARG A 25 64.41 -4.68 -11.07
CA ARG A 25 63.79 -4.99 -12.37
C ARG A 25 64.50 -6.18 -13.02
N ARG A 26 63.74 -7.08 -13.66
CA ARG A 26 64.14 -7.74 -14.92
C ARG A 26 62.91 -7.96 -15.83
N PRO A 27 63.07 -7.79 -17.15
CA PRO A 27 62.01 -7.93 -18.16
C PRO A 27 61.99 -9.33 -18.79
N GLY A 28 60.87 -9.70 -19.40
CA GLY A 28 60.68 -10.91 -20.21
C GLY A 28 59.19 -11.22 -20.32
N ALA A 29 58.50 -10.63 -21.29
CA ALA A 29 58.22 -11.24 -22.60
C ALA A 29 57.18 -12.38 -22.55
N SER A 30 56.03 -12.05 -23.14
CA SER A 30 55.13 -12.88 -23.96
C SER A 30 54.32 -14.04 -23.36
N ARG A 31 52.98 -13.80 -23.29
CA ARG A 31 51.81 -14.58 -23.79
C ARG A 31 51.66 -16.06 -23.33
N PRO A 32 50.44 -16.65 -23.20
CA PRO A 32 49.14 -16.22 -23.72
C PRO A 32 47.98 -16.24 -22.71
N LEU A 33 46.89 -15.62 -23.15
CA LEU A 33 45.54 -15.62 -22.59
C LEU A 33 45.03 -17.06 -22.33
N ALA A 34 45.12 -17.54 -21.09
CA ALA A 34 44.36 -18.70 -20.66
C ALA A 34 43.00 -18.20 -20.14
N VAL A 35 41.99 -18.31 -21.01
CA VAL A 35 40.58 -18.07 -20.72
C VAL A 35 40.16 -19.10 -19.66
N ALA A 36 40.28 -18.73 -18.39
CA ALA A 36 39.59 -19.42 -17.32
C ALA A 36 38.11 -19.00 -17.42
N CYS A 37 37.30 -19.84 -18.05
CA CYS A 37 35.84 -19.77 -18.00
C CYS A 37 35.38 -19.95 -16.55
N ALA A 38 35.46 -18.88 -15.78
CA ALA A 38 34.75 -18.78 -14.50
C ALA A 38 33.26 -18.69 -14.86
N ILE A 39 32.58 -19.83 -14.83
CA ILE A 39 31.11 -19.89 -14.80
C ILE A 39 30.71 -19.30 -13.45
N PHE A 40 30.64 -17.97 -13.38
CA PHE A 40 29.94 -17.27 -12.31
C PHE A 40 28.46 -17.60 -12.52
N LEU A 41 27.99 -18.59 -11.76
CA LEU A 41 26.58 -18.90 -11.64
C LEU A 41 25.91 -17.75 -10.89
N SER A 42 25.61 -16.67 -11.60
CA SER A 42 24.83 -15.55 -11.10
C SER A 42 23.40 -16.03 -10.87
N ALA A 43 23.15 -16.58 -9.68
CA ALA A 43 21.80 -16.73 -9.16
C ALA A 43 21.28 -15.32 -8.84
N VAL A 44 20.79 -14.63 -9.86
CA VAL A 44 19.96 -13.43 -9.68
C VAL A 44 18.64 -13.95 -9.11
N GLY A 45 18.51 -13.89 -7.79
CA GLY A 45 17.24 -14.15 -7.13
C GLY A 45 16.20 -13.16 -7.65
N LEU A 46 15.20 -13.66 -8.38
CA LEU A 46 13.99 -12.90 -8.67
C LEU A 46 13.29 -12.64 -7.33
N ALA A 47 13.53 -11.47 -6.75
CA ALA A 47 12.69 -10.94 -5.70
C ALA A 47 11.34 -10.60 -6.32
N THR A 48 10.40 -11.55 -6.30
CA THR A 48 8.98 -11.24 -6.53
C THR A 48 8.52 -10.35 -5.39
N SER A 49 8.50 -9.04 -5.62
CA SER A 49 7.83 -8.08 -4.74
C SER A 49 6.34 -8.37 -4.78
N ALA A 50 5.84 -9.09 -3.77
CA ALA A 50 4.41 -9.20 -3.52
C ALA A 50 3.88 -7.78 -3.27
N VAL A 51 3.07 -7.27 -4.18
CA VAL A 51 2.37 -6.00 -3.96
C VAL A 51 1.42 -6.23 -2.80
N ALA A 52 1.71 -5.62 -1.65
CA ALA A 52 0.86 -5.74 -0.49
C ALA A 52 -0.49 -5.08 -0.79
N GLU A 53 -1.57 -5.83 -0.65
CA GLU A 53 -2.94 -5.33 -0.78
C GLU A 53 -3.18 -4.23 0.25
N SER A 54 -3.72 -3.10 -0.19
CA SER A 54 -4.07 -2.00 0.71
C SER A 54 -5.25 -2.38 1.61
N ALA A 55 -5.36 -1.75 2.78
CA ALA A 55 -6.51 -1.96 3.67
C ALA A 55 -7.85 -1.64 2.96
N GLY A 56 -7.86 -0.59 2.13
CA GLY A 56 -9.02 -0.20 1.33
C GLY A 56 -9.39 -1.24 0.28
N GLU A 57 -8.41 -1.81 -0.44
CA GLU A 57 -8.63 -2.88 -1.41
C GLU A 57 -9.23 -4.13 -0.75
N LYS A 58 -8.68 -4.53 0.40
CA LYS A 58 -9.16 -5.69 1.16
C LYS A 58 -10.61 -5.49 1.62
N ASP A 59 -10.92 -4.32 2.17
CA ASP A 59 -12.29 -4.01 2.58
C ASP A 59 -13.22 -3.92 1.37
N TYR A 60 -12.78 -3.36 0.24
CA TYR A 60 -13.58 -3.30 -0.97
C TYR A 60 -13.95 -4.69 -1.47
N LYS A 61 -12.99 -5.62 -1.55
CA LYS A 61 -13.26 -7.02 -1.95
C LYS A 61 -14.22 -7.71 -0.99
N THR A 62 -14.17 -7.37 0.29
CA THR A 62 -14.99 -7.96 1.35
C THR A 62 -16.44 -7.43 1.31
N TYR A 63 -16.62 -6.12 1.18
CA TYR A 63 -17.89 -5.44 1.41
C TYR A 63 -18.54 -4.89 0.13
N CYS A 64 -17.74 -4.44 -0.83
CA CYS A 64 -18.23 -3.67 -1.98
C CYS A 64 -18.33 -4.53 -3.25
N ALA A 65 -17.39 -5.44 -3.47
CA ALA A 65 -17.23 -6.19 -4.73
C ALA A 65 -18.43 -7.09 -5.07
N ARG A 66 -19.22 -7.52 -4.08
CA ARG A 66 -20.46 -8.27 -4.31
C ARG A 66 -21.46 -7.49 -5.19
N CYS A 67 -21.48 -6.16 -5.05
CA CYS A 67 -22.41 -5.29 -5.75
C CYS A 67 -21.74 -4.47 -6.84
N HIS A 68 -20.47 -4.07 -6.68
CA HIS A 68 -19.76 -3.24 -7.66
C HIS A 68 -18.78 -4.03 -8.54
N GLY A 69 -18.64 -5.34 -8.32
CA GLY A 69 -17.64 -6.16 -9.00
C GLY A 69 -16.24 -5.93 -8.43
N ALA A 70 -15.35 -6.91 -8.61
CA ALA A 70 -13.94 -6.75 -8.21
C ALA A 70 -13.22 -5.65 -9.01
N ASP A 71 -13.71 -5.33 -10.20
CA ASP A 71 -13.17 -4.32 -11.11
C ASP A 71 -13.89 -2.96 -11.03
N GLY A 72 -14.88 -2.81 -10.15
CA GLY A 72 -15.59 -1.55 -9.93
C GLY A 72 -16.62 -1.16 -10.99
N LYS A 73 -16.84 -1.98 -12.02
CA LYS A 73 -17.73 -1.63 -13.14
C LYS A 73 -19.22 -1.78 -12.83
N GLY A 74 -19.56 -2.38 -11.69
CA GLY A 74 -20.94 -2.71 -11.34
C GLY A 74 -21.50 -3.86 -12.17
N GLN A 75 -22.83 -3.90 -12.30
CA GLN A 75 -23.58 -4.85 -13.13
C GLN A 75 -23.22 -6.32 -12.87
N VAL A 76 -23.10 -6.68 -11.60
CA VAL A 76 -22.74 -8.04 -11.20
C VAL A 76 -23.87 -8.99 -11.60
N ALA A 77 -23.59 -9.96 -12.49
CA ALA A 77 -24.60 -10.87 -13.03
C ALA A 77 -25.37 -11.64 -11.96
N ALA A 78 -24.71 -11.99 -10.84
CA ALA A 78 -25.36 -12.64 -9.69
C ALA A 78 -26.44 -11.76 -9.04
N MET A 79 -26.33 -10.44 -9.16
CA MET A 79 -27.28 -9.46 -8.62
C MET A 79 -28.38 -9.07 -9.62
N ALA A 80 -28.29 -9.51 -10.88
CA ALA A 80 -29.26 -9.15 -11.93
C ALA A 80 -30.71 -9.61 -11.65
N ARG A 81 -30.90 -10.59 -10.76
CA ARG A 81 -32.22 -11.08 -10.33
C ARG A 81 -32.77 -10.37 -9.11
N VAL A 82 -31.99 -9.53 -8.44
CA VAL A 82 -32.43 -8.77 -7.27
C VAL A 82 -33.34 -7.64 -7.76
N PRO A 83 -34.65 -7.64 -7.43
CA PRO A 83 -35.58 -6.67 -7.98
C PRO A 83 -35.12 -5.25 -7.70
N GLY A 84 -34.88 -4.52 -8.80
CA GLY A 84 -34.50 -3.13 -8.79
C GLY A 84 -33.05 -2.83 -8.36
N TYR A 85 -32.22 -3.84 -8.10
CA TYR A 85 -30.79 -3.62 -7.91
C TYR A 85 -30.20 -2.83 -9.08
N MET A 86 -29.54 -1.73 -8.74
CA MET A 86 -28.70 -0.97 -9.66
C MET A 86 -27.38 -0.65 -8.96
N SER A 87 -26.28 -0.78 -9.69
CA SER A 87 -24.98 -0.31 -9.25
C SER A 87 -24.42 0.65 -10.30
N VAL A 88 -23.73 1.67 -9.83
CA VAL A 88 -22.99 2.57 -10.71
C VAL A 88 -21.64 1.97 -11.07
N ASP A 89 -21.19 2.23 -12.30
CA ASP A 89 -19.79 2.02 -12.69
C ASP A 89 -18.92 3.01 -11.92
N LEU A 90 -18.22 2.51 -10.89
CA LEU A 90 -17.35 3.30 -10.03
C LEU A 90 -16.11 3.77 -10.79
N THR A 91 -15.69 3.10 -11.86
CA THR A 91 -14.47 3.46 -12.64
C THR A 91 -14.63 4.75 -13.45
N ARG A 92 -15.86 5.27 -13.54
CA ARG A 92 -16.21 6.44 -14.35
C ARG A 92 -16.67 7.65 -13.54
N LEU A 93 -16.46 7.65 -12.22
CA LEU A 93 -16.86 8.75 -11.34
C LEU A 93 -16.15 10.05 -11.72
N SER A 94 -14.83 10.01 -11.96
CA SER A 94 -14.07 11.19 -12.39
C SER A 94 -14.59 11.77 -13.71
N ALA A 95 -14.83 10.91 -14.71
CA ALA A 95 -15.36 11.34 -16.01
C ALA A 95 -16.72 12.05 -15.89
N ARG A 96 -17.61 11.54 -15.02
CA ARG A 96 -18.92 12.17 -14.73
C ARG A 96 -18.81 13.49 -13.95
N HIS A 97 -17.68 13.75 -13.31
CA HIS A 97 -17.40 14.94 -12.48
C HIS A 97 -16.32 15.84 -13.11
N GLY A 98 -16.35 15.98 -14.43
CA GLY A 98 -15.45 16.91 -15.13
C GLY A 98 -13.96 16.54 -15.02
N GLY A 99 -13.66 15.24 -14.93
CA GLY A 99 -12.31 14.69 -14.80
C GLY A 99 -11.75 14.69 -13.38
N LYS A 100 -12.51 15.13 -12.37
CA LYS A 100 -12.09 15.14 -10.97
C LYS A 100 -12.86 14.11 -10.17
N PHE A 101 -12.17 13.33 -9.35
CA PHE A 101 -12.82 12.36 -8.49
C PHE A 101 -13.63 13.07 -7.38
N PRO A 102 -14.94 12.78 -7.22
CA PRO A 102 -15.81 13.43 -6.23
C PRO A 102 -15.60 12.80 -4.84
N ARG A 103 -14.42 13.01 -4.25
CA ARG A 103 -13.96 12.28 -3.06
C ARG A 103 -14.93 12.37 -1.86
N GLN A 104 -15.49 13.55 -1.62
CA GLN A 104 -16.41 13.77 -0.49
C GLN A 104 -17.76 13.06 -0.71
N GLU A 105 -18.32 13.14 -1.91
CA GLU A 105 -19.57 12.45 -2.25
C GLU A 105 -19.45 10.93 -2.10
N VAL A 106 -18.32 10.36 -2.52
CA VAL A 106 -18.03 8.92 -2.33
C VAL A 106 -17.88 8.58 -0.85
N TYR A 107 -17.21 9.44 -0.07
CA TYR A 107 -17.12 9.28 1.37
C TYR A 107 -18.50 9.27 2.02
N ASP A 108 -19.37 10.23 1.67
CA ASP A 108 -20.71 10.39 2.24
C ASP A 108 -21.64 9.24 1.85
N ALA A 109 -21.49 8.70 0.64
CA ALA A 109 -22.17 7.50 0.19
C ALA A 109 -21.78 6.27 1.03
N ILE A 110 -20.49 6.05 1.29
CA ILE A 110 -19.98 4.90 2.05
C ILE A 110 -20.32 5.04 3.54
N SER A 111 -20.14 6.24 4.09
CA SER A 111 -20.45 6.52 5.50
C SER A 111 -21.95 6.45 5.80
N GLY A 112 -22.77 6.73 4.78
CA GLY A 112 -24.22 6.85 4.85
C GLY A 112 -24.69 8.19 5.42
N GLN A 113 -23.84 9.22 5.35
CA GLN A 113 -24.21 10.60 5.68
C GLN A 113 -25.17 11.19 4.64
N GLU A 114 -25.07 10.74 3.40
CA GLU A 114 -26.00 11.11 2.32
C GLU A 114 -26.64 9.86 1.70
N ARG A 115 -27.91 10.00 1.28
CA ARG A 115 -28.68 8.91 0.67
C ARG A 115 -28.84 9.16 -0.83
N PHE A 116 -28.16 8.35 -1.63
CA PHE A 116 -28.14 8.48 -3.09
C PHE A 116 -29.23 7.63 -3.75
N PRO A 117 -30.01 8.15 -4.73
CA PRO A 117 -31.05 7.43 -5.48
C PRO A 117 -30.64 6.03 -5.98
N ALA A 118 -29.40 5.89 -6.45
CA ALA A 118 -28.84 4.62 -6.91
C ALA A 118 -28.74 3.54 -5.81
N HIS A 119 -28.73 3.94 -4.53
CA HIS A 119 -28.67 3.03 -3.39
C HIS A 119 -30.07 2.69 -2.83
N PHE A 120 -31.18 3.25 -3.35
CA PHE A 120 -32.53 2.99 -2.84
C PHE A 120 -33.13 1.66 -3.29
N VAL A 121 -32.64 1.10 -4.40
CA VAL A 121 -33.27 -0.05 -5.03
C VAL A 121 -32.41 -1.33 -4.90
N GLY A 122 -31.34 -1.27 -4.10
CA GLY A 122 -30.49 -2.40 -3.71
C GLY A 122 -29.77 -2.24 -2.38
N ASP A 123 -30.25 -1.33 -1.50
CA ASP A 123 -29.70 -0.91 -0.19
C ASP A 123 -28.20 -1.21 -0.03
N MET A 124 -27.35 -0.32 -0.58
CA MET A 124 -25.95 -0.29 -0.16
C MET A 124 -25.93 -0.04 1.36
N PRO A 125 -25.31 -0.92 2.16
CA PRO A 125 -25.32 -0.77 3.61
C PRO A 125 -24.69 0.56 4.05
N VAL A 126 -25.18 1.09 5.18
CA VAL A 126 -24.54 2.20 5.89
C VAL A 126 -23.24 1.69 6.51
N TRP A 127 -22.16 1.63 5.71
CA TRP A 127 -20.90 1.00 6.14
C TRP A 127 -20.29 1.70 7.34
N GLY A 128 -20.50 3.00 7.51
CA GLY A 128 -20.11 3.72 8.73
C GLY A 128 -20.72 3.11 10.00
N ALA A 129 -21.99 2.68 9.96
CA ALA A 129 -22.61 1.99 11.09
C ALA A 129 -22.04 0.58 11.28
N VAL A 130 -21.85 -0.17 10.19
CA VAL A 130 -21.26 -1.52 10.23
C VAL A 130 -19.86 -1.49 10.84
N PHE A 131 -19.02 -0.53 10.46
CA PHE A 131 -17.66 -0.42 10.99
C PHE A 131 -17.64 0.04 12.45
N ARG A 132 -18.52 0.95 12.87
CA ARG A 132 -18.70 1.28 14.30
C ARG A 132 -19.04 0.06 15.13
N GLU A 133 -19.91 -0.82 14.62
CA GLU A 133 -20.28 -2.05 15.33
C GLU A 133 -19.11 -3.04 15.50
N GLN A 134 -18.07 -2.94 14.66
CA GLN A 134 -16.87 -3.78 14.70
C GLN A 134 -15.75 -3.24 15.60
N GLU A 135 -15.85 -1.98 16.06
CA GLU A 135 -14.89 -1.39 16.97
C GLU A 135 -15.04 -1.95 18.39
N LYS A 136 -13.90 -2.17 19.08
CA LYS A 136 -13.88 -2.72 20.44
C LYS A 136 -14.45 -1.76 21.47
N GLU A 137 -14.14 -0.47 21.34
CA GLU A 137 -14.53 0.60 22.28
C GLU A 137 -15.41 1.63 21.56
N LYS A 138 -16.67 1.26 21.36
CA LYS A 138 -17.66 2.06 20.62
C LYS A 138 -17.92 3.41 21.29
N GLY A 139 -18.17 4.44 20.48
CA GLY A 139 -18.55 5.78 20.97
C GLY A 139 -17.39 6.61 21.53
N THR A 140 -16.15 6.16 21.39
CA THR A 140 -14.96 6.93 21.76
C THR A 140 -14.44 7.74 20.58
N ALA A 141 -13.75 8.85 20.85
CA ALA A 141 -13.11 9.63 19.79
C ALA A 141 -12.10 8.79 18.97
N ALA A 142 -11.46 7.81 19.61
CA ALA A 142 -10.51 6.90 18.98
C ALA A 142 -11.19 5.92 18.01
N SER A 143 -12.29 5.29 18.41
CA SER A 143 -13.04 4.39 17.52
C SER A 143 -13.68 5.13 16.36
N GLU A 144 -14.24 6.32 16.59
CA GLU A 144 -14.74 7.15 15.50
C GLU A 144 -13.62 7.56 14.53
N ALA A 145 -12.42 7.89 15.03
CA ALA A 145 -11.27 8.15 14.18
C ALA A 145 -10.83 6.91 13.39
N ALA A 146 -10.93 5.70 13.96
CA ALA A 146 -10.64 4.45 13.28
C ALA A 146 -11.62 4.20 12.12
N VAL A 147 -12.92 4.39 12.37
CA VAL A 147 -13.97 4.28 11.34
C VAL A 147 -13.73 5.26 10.20
N ARG A 148 -13.42 6.54 10.50
CA ARG A 148 -13.12 7.55 9.48
C ARG A 148 -11.90 7.17 8.62
N ARG A 149 -10.83 6.66 9.23
CA ARG A 149 -9.64 6.18 8.49
C ARG A 149 -9.99 5.02 7.57
N ARG A 150 -10.81 4.08 8.04
CA ARG A 150 -11.22 2.92 7.26
C ARG A 150 -12.07 3.30 6.05
N ILE A 151 -13.04 4.20 6.23
CA ILE A 151 -13.85 4.74 5.11
C ILE A 151 -12.94 5.50 4.13
N SER A 152 -12.00 6.31 4.63
CA SER A 152 -11.05 7.03 3.78
C SER A 152 -10.20 6.09 2.92
N ALA A 153 -9.76 4.95 3.48
CA ALA A 153 -9.03 3.94 2.72
C ALA A 153 -9.88 3.31 1.60
N LEU A 154 -11.17 3.07 1.84
CA LEU A 154 -12.11 2.63 0.80
C LEU A 154 -12.25 3.69 -0.30
N VAL A 155 -12.39 4.96 0.07
CA VAL A 155 -12.48 6.08 -0.88
C VAL A 155 -11.21 6.16 -1.74
N GLU A 156 -10.03 6.00 -1.14
CA GLU A 156 -8.75 5.95 -1.87
C GLU A 156 -8.68 4.79 -2.86
N TYR A 157 -9.18 3.62 -2.46
CA TYR A 157 -9.24 2.49 -3.36
C TYR A 157 -10.23 2.73 -4.51
N VAL A 158 -11.40 3.31 -4.26
CA VAL A 158 -12.35 3.66 -5.33
C VAL A 158 -11.76 4.72 -6.26
N GLU A 159 -10.98 5.67 -5.74
CA GLU A 159 -10.25 6.65 -6.54
C GLU A 159 -9.17 6.01 -7.42
N SER A 160 -8.50 4.96 -6.95
CA SER A 160 -7.49 4.25 -7.76
C SER A 160 -8.11 3.44 -8.92
N LEU A 161 -9.41 3.14 -8.86
CA LEU A 161 -10.14 2.44 -9.92
C LEU A 161 -10.52 3.35 -11.11
N GLN A 162 -10.31 4.66 -11.01
CA GLN A 162 -10.78 5.59 -12.04
C GLN A 162 -10.06 5.35 -13.37
N GLN A 163 -10.85 5.25 -14.44
CA GLN A 163 -10.39 5.10 -15.81
C GLN A 163 -10.64 6.42 -16.54
N ASN A 164 -9.63 7.29 -16.49
CA ASN A 164 -9.62 8.59 -17.18
C ASN A 164 -9.24 8.43 -18.66
#